data_AF-A0A7Y4QPJ2-F1
#
_entry.id   AF-A0A7Y4QPJ2-F1
#
_cell.length_a   1.000
_cell.length_b   1.000
_cell.length_c   1.000
_cell.angle_alpha   90.00
_cell.angle_beta   90.00
_cell.angle_gamma   90.00
#
_symmetry.space_group_name_H-M   'P 1'
#
loop_
_entity.id
_entity.type
_entity.pdbx_description
1 polymer ?
#
loop_
_entity_poly.entity_id
_entity_poly.type
_entity_poly.pdbx_seq_one_letter_code
_entity_poly.pdbx_strand_id
1 'polypeptide(L)'
;MNEFDDKAEFPGLEGRRFMTTCWTEVLLASEQESPGAREALEHLCRLYWYPIYAHVRQAVNDPHDAEDLTQEFFRLLIEKNYLGAVDRQRGKFRSFLLVAVKRFLINAHKHATRQKRGGGQAHISLDIEAAESHLQAELATQLSPEEIFDRRWARAVLDRGVVQLRAEYSASGRKELFEALGGFLTDESRFGDYSEVAGKLSMTASTVAVAVHRLRARYRQLVRDAVKPTVADPAEVDEEMKHLVAMVSG
;
A
#
# COMPACT_ATOMS: atom_id res chain seq x y z
N MET A 1 25.46 19.78 9.32
CA MET A 1 24.78 20.80 8.51
C MET A 1 23.58 20.13 7.89
N ASN A 2 22.39 20.42 8.42
CA ASN A 2 21.15 19.73 8.05
C ASN A 2 20.73 20.15 6.63
N GLU A 3 20.81 19.24 5.66
CA GLU A 3 20.48 19.51 4.24
C GLU A 3 18.99 19.75 3.94
N PHE A 4 18.14 19.81 4.97
CA PHE A 4 16.70 20.11 4.86
C PHE A 4 16.22 21.12 5.92
N ASP A 5 17.13 21.82 6.60
CA ASP A 5 16.82 22.84 7.62
C ASP A 5 16.59 24.22 6.98
N ASP A 6 15.86 24.21 5.87
CA ASP A 6 15.29 25.42 5.31
C ASP A 6 13.78 25.27 5.39
N LYS A 7 13.17 26.13 6.20
CA LYS A 7 11.74 26.15 6.52
C LYS A 7 10.93 25.94 5.24
N ALA A 8 10.39 24.74 5.06
CA ALA A 8 9.72 24.36 3.83
C ALA A 8 8.41 25.12 3.67
N GLU A 9 8.44 26.25 2.96
CA GLU A 9 7.29 26.79 2.26
C GLU A 9 7.00 25.86 1.08
N PHE A 10 6.00 24.98 1.21
CA PHE A 10 5.47 24.20 0.09
C PHE A 10 4.57 25.14 -0.74
N PRO A 11 4.92 25.47 -2.00
CA PRO A 11 4.09 26.34 -2.82
C PRO A 11 2.73 25.68 -3.08
N GLY A 12 1.67 26.47 -2.96
CA GLY A 12 0.28 26.02 -3.06
C GLY A 12 -0.03 25.34 -4.40
N LEU A 13 -0.39 24.07 -4.34
CA LEU A 13 -1.07 23.36 -5.42
C LEU A 13 -2.55 23.77 -5.42
N GLU A 14 -2.86 24.88 -6.07
CA GLU A 14 -4.25 25.25 -6.37
C GLU A 14 -4.83 24.32 -7.44
N GLY A 15 -5.98 23.71 -7.13
CA GLY A 15 -6.93 23.26 -8.14
C GLY A 15 -6.98 21.76 -8.42
N ARG A 16 -7.36 20.95 -7.42
CA ARG A 16 -8.49 20.00 -7.48
C ARG A 16 -8.73 19.47 -6.05
N ARG A 17 -9.93 19.72 -5.52
CA ARG A 17 -10.36 19.24 -4.19
C ARG A 17 -10.26 17.71 -4.15
N PHE A 18 -9.30 17.18 -3.41
CA PHE A 18 -9.22 15.77 -3.08
C PHE A 18 -8.95 15.66 -1.58
N MET A 19 -9.98 15.25 -0.83
CA MET A 19 -9.94 15.20 0.63
C MET A 19 -9.16 13.98 1.13
N THR A 20 -8.22 14.30 2.03
CA THR A 20 -7.71 13.57 3.20
C THR A 20 -7.53 12.05 3.17
N THR A 21 -6.27 11.61 3.13
CA THR A 21 -5.88 10.34 3.76
C THR A 21 -4.42 10.23 4.19
N CYS A 22 -4.24 9.44 5.25
CA CYS A 22 -3.07 8.89 5.93
C CYS A 22 -2.61 9.56 7.23
N TRP A 23 -3.33 10.55 7.74
CA TRP A 23 -2.80 11.37 8.83
C TRP A 23 -2.75 10.71 10.20
N THR A 24 -3.73 9.90 10.61
CA THR A 24 -3.71 9.35 11.99
C THR A 24 -2.54 8.39 12.21
N GLU A 25 -2.30 7.45 11.29
CA GLU A 25 -1.12 6.59 11.37
C GLU A 25 0.18 7.35 11.12
N VAL A 26 0.22 8.33 10.22
CA VAL A 26 1.43 9.13 9.99
C VAL A 26 1.79 9.94 11.22
N LEU A 27 0.79 10.52 11.91
CA LEU A 27 0.98 11.23 13.16
C LEU A 27 1.42 10.27 14.27
N LEU A 28 0.76 9.12 14.42
CA LEU A 28 1.14 8.12 15.42
C LEU A 28 2.55 7.57 15.15
N ALA A 29 2.92 7.32 13.89
CA ALA A 29 4.25 6.90 13.49
C ALA A 29 5.30 8.00 13.63
N SER A 30 4.90 9.28 13.58
CA SER A 30 5.78 10.44 13.81
C SER A 30 6.13 10.66 15.28
N GLU A 31 5.24 10.21 16.18
CA GLU A 31 5.41 10.26 17.63
C GLU A 31 6.12 8.99 18.11
N GLN A 32 7.43 8.88 17.87
CA GLN A 32 8.22 7.65 18.08
C GLN A 32 8.17 7.05 19.51
N GLU A 33 7.76 7.84 20.51
CA GLU A 33 7.62 7.43 21.91
C GLU A 33 6.20 6.97 22.29
N SER A 34 5.21 7.14 21.40
CA SER A 34 3.81 6.78 21.66
C SER A 34 3.57 5.26 21.54
N PRO A 35 2.77 4.65 22.43
CA PRO A 35 2.33 3.27 22.28
C PRO A 35 1.64 3.06 20.93
N GLY A 36 2.10 2.09 20.13
CA GLY A 36 1.57 1.82 18.79
C GLY A 36 2.27 2.56 17.64
N ALA A 37 3.21 3.49 17.91
CA ALA A 37 3.98 4.19 16.88
C ALA A 37 4.76 3.23 15.96
N ARG A 38 5.37 2.20 16.55
CA ARG A 38 6.10 1.17 15.81
C ARG A 38 5.19 0.33 14.90
N GLU A 39 3.99 0.00 15.36
CA GLU A 39 3.01 -0.77 14.60
C GLU A 39 2.46 0.04 13.43
N ALA A 40 2.15 1.32 13.67
CA ALA A 40 1.74 2.26 12.63
C ALA A 40 2.84 2.46 11.58
N LEU A 41 4.09 2.62 12.01
CA LEU A 41 5.22 2.73 11.09
C LEU A 41 5.40 1.47 10.24
N GLU A 42 5.35 0.29 10.86
CA GLU A 42 5.41 -0.98 10.14
C GLU A 42 4.27 -1.12 9.14
N HIS A 43 3.05 -0.71 9.53
CA HIS A 43 1.89 -0.70 8.66
C HIS A 43 2.11 0.18 7.42
N LEU A 44 2.56 1.42 7.62
CA LEU A 44 2.88 2.36 6.54
C LEU A 44 3.98 1.84 5.63
N CYS A 45 5.06 1.29 6.19
CA CYS A 45 6.14 0.67 5.41
C CYS A 45 5.61 -0.48 4.53
N ARG A 46 4.78 -1.38 5.10
CA ARG A 46 4.18 -2.49 4.34
C ARG A 46 3.23 -2.03 3.25
N LEU A 47 2.55 -0.91 3.45
CA LEU A 47 1.59 -0.39 2.48
C LEU A 47 2.27 0.34 1.31
N TYR A 48 3.36 1.05 1.60
CA TYR A 48 3.99 1.94 0.62
C TYR A 48 5.28 1.42 0.01
N TRP A 49 5.85 0.30 0.47
CA TRP A 49 7.13 -0.18 -0.07
C TRP A 49 7.06 -0.48 -1.58
N TYR A 50 6.01 -1.14 -2.06
CA TYR A 50 5.89 -1.46 -3.48
C TYR A 50 5.62 -0.21 -4.33
N PRO A 51 4.67 0.68 -3.98
CA PRO A 51 4.51 1.96 -4.67
C PRO A 51 5.81 2.77 -4.78
N ILE A 52 6.61 2.81 -3.72
CA ILE A 52 7.91 3.51 -3.68
C ILE A 52 8.93 2.79 -4.55
N TYR A 53 9.14 1.49 -4.34
CA TYR A 53 10.07 0.66 -5.12
C TYR A 53 9.80 0.80 -6.61
N ALA A 54 8.56 0.63 -7.04
CA ALA A 54 8.20 0.69 -8.44
C ALA A 54 8.33 2.10 -9.04
N HIS A 55 8.28 3.16 -8.22
CA HIS A 55 8.61 4.52 -8.67
C HIS A 55 10.13 4.74 -8.80
N VAL A 56 10.90 4.25 -7.82
CA VAL A 56 12.38 4.27 -7.85
C VAL A 56 12.90 3.48 -9.05
N ARG A 57 12.33 2.29 -9.29
CA ARG A 57 12.67 1.38 -10.38
C ARG A 57 12.40 1.96 -11.77
N GLN A 58 11.49 2.92 -11.91
CA GLN A 58 11.31 3.68 -13.15
C GLN A 58 12.41 4.72 -13.38
N ALA A 59 13.07 5.17 -12.31
CA ALA A 59 14.16 6.13 -12.38
C ALA A 59 15.55 5.47 -12.52
N VAL A 60 15.67 4.17 -12.27
CA VAL A 60 16.94 3.42 -12.35
C VAL A 60 16.78 2.09 -13.11
N ASN A 61 17.77 1.75 -13.93
CA ASN A 61 17.68 0.59 -14.83
C ASN A 61 17.94 -0.76 -14.14
N ASP A 62 18.68 -0.78 -13.03
CA ASP A 62 19.05 -1.99 -12.29
C ASP A 62 18.07 -2.25 -11.13
N PRO A 63 17.44 -3.44 -11.04
CA PRO A 63 16.62 -3.84 -9.89
C PRO A 63 17.34 -3.75 -8.54
N HIS A 64 18.64 -4.05 -8.48
CA HIS A 64 19.41 -3.99 -7.24
C HIS A 64 19.63 -2.55 -6.77
N ASP A 65 19.95 -1.64 -7.69
CA ASP A 65 20.01 -0.20 -7.38
C ASP A 65 18.64 0.32 -6.89
N ALA A 66 17.54 -0.19 -7.46
CA ALA A 66 16.20 0.19 -7.03
C ALA A 66 15.85 -0.32 -5.62
N GLU A 67 16.28 -1.53 -5.29
CA GLU A 67 16.16 -2.08 -3.94
C GLU A 67 16.92 -1.23 -2.93
N ASP A 68 18.21 -1.00 -3.18
CA ASP A 68 19.09 -0.23 -2.29
C ASP A 68 18.55 1.18 -2.04
N LEU A 69 18.13 1.87 -3.11
CA LEU A 69 17.54 3.21 -3.01
C LEU A 69 16.21 3.21 -2.26
N THR A 70 15.41 2.15 -2.38
CA THR A 70 14.14 2.01 -1.64
C THR A 70 14.41 1.81 -0.15
N GLN A 71 15.36 0.95 0.21
CA GLN A 71 15.79 0.76 1.60
C GLN A 71 16.34 2.05 2.19
N GLU A 72 17.20 2.74 1.43
CA GLU A 72 17.77 4.02 1.85
C GLU A 72 16.70 5.10 2.05
N PHE A 73 15.70 5.16 1.16
CA PHE A 73 14.58 6.08 1.32
C PHE A 73 13.83 5.84 2.63
N PHE A 74 13.44 4.59 2.92
CA PHE A 74 12.75 4.27 4.18
C PHE A 74 13.63 4.52 5.40
N ARG A 75 14.92 4.19 5.32
CA ARG A 75 15.89 4.50 6.37
C ARG A 75 15.91 5.99 6.68
N LEU A 76 16.05 6.84 5.66
CA LEU A 76 16.04 8.30 5.84
C LEU A 76 14.69 8.83 6.34
N LEU A 77 13.59 8.30 5.82
CA LEU A 77 12.23 8.64 6.27
C LEU A 77 12.09 8.44 7.78
N ILE A 78 12.65 7.34 8.31
CA ILE A 78 12.60 6.97 9.73
C ILE A 78 13.65 7.75 10.54
N GLU A 79 14.93 7.70 10.16
CA GLU A 79 16.05 8.33 10.88
C GLU A 79 15.89 9.85 11.01
N LYS A 80 15.37 10.50 9.97
CA LYS A 80 15.17 11.95 9.95
C LYS A 80 13.78 12.35 10.46
N ASN A 81 12.98 11.40 10.92
CA ASN A 81 11.59 11.58 11.31
C ASN A 81 10.82 12.46 10.31
N TYR A 82 10.93 12.16 9.02
CA TYR A 82 10.25 12.93 7.98
C TYR A 82 8.74 12.95 8.19
N LEU A 83 8.19 11.91 8.82
CA LEU A 83 6.79 11.83 9.25
C LEU A 83 6.39 12.94 10.23
N GLY A 84 7.32 13.43 11.06
CA GLY A 84 7.09 14.55 11.99
C GLY A 84 7.04 15.93 11.33
N ALA A 85 7.57 16.07 10.11
CA ALA A 85 7.54 17.32 9.35
C ALA A 85 6.33 17.42 8.39
N VAL A 86 5.49 16.40 8.34
CA VAL A 86 4.38 16.31 7.39
C VAL A 86 3.17 17.09 7.95
N ASP A 87 2.70 18.09 7.20
CA ASP A 87 1.56 18.93 7.59
C ASP A 87 0.24 18.42 7.01
N ARG A 88 -0.66 18.03 7.90
CA ARG A 88 -2.03 17.56 7.61
C ARG A 88 -2.87 18.47 6.74
N GLN A 89 -2.58 19.77 6.74
CA GLN A 89 -3.30 20.75 5.93
C GLN A 89 -2.81 20.81 4.47
N ARG A 90 -1.69 20.15 4.14
CA ARG A 90 -1.00 20.30 2.85
C ARG A 90 -1.29 19.20 1.82
N GLY A 91 -2.23 18.29 2.10
CA GLY A 91 -2.74 17.33 1.11
C GLY A 91 -2.69 15.87 1.55
N LYS A 92 -2.65 14.94 0.58
CA LYS A 92 -2.59 13.49 0.83
C LYS A 92 -1.16 13.07 1.21
N PHE A 93 -1.03 12.12 2.13
CA PHE A 93 0.29 11.53 2.44
C PHE A 93 0.92 10.85 1.22
N ARG A 94 0.11 10.27 0.32
CA ARG A 94 0.56 9.70 -0.95
C ARG A 94 1.28 10.73 -1.82
N SER A 95 0.71 11.93 -1.94
CA SER A 95 1.33 13.04 -2.67
C SER A 95 2.62 13.51 -2.00
N PHE A 96 2.63 13.61 -0.66
CA PHE A 96 3.85 13.87 0.10
C PHE A 96 4.93 12.82 -0.18
N LEU A 97 4.60 11.53 -0.08
CA LEU A 97 5.53 10.43 -0.32
C LEU A 97 6.07 10.47 -1.75
N LEU A 98 5.21 10.67 -2.76
CA LEU A 98 5.64 10.77 -4.14
C LEU A 98 6.61 11.94 -4.36
N VAL A 99 6.31 13.11 -3.77
CA VAL A 99 7.21 14.27 -3.83
C VAL A 99 8.51 14.01 -3.08
N ALA A 100 8.45 13.37 -1.90
CA ALA A 100 9.60 13.02 -1.09
C ALA A 100 10.53 12.04 -1.83
N VAL A 101 9.99 11.00 -2.45
CA VAL A 101 10.75 10.04 -3.26
C VAL A 101 11.37 10.73 -4.48
N LYS A 102 10.62 11.57 -5.20
CA LYS A 102 11.18 12.34 -6.34
C LYS A 102 12.36 13.21 -5.91
N ARG A 103 12.23 13.94 -4.79
CA ARG A 103 13.32 14.77 -4.25
C ARG A 103 14.50 13.93 -3.79
N PHE A 104 14.23 12.81 -3.11
CA PHE A 104 15.25 11.85 -2.72
C PHE A 104 16.04 11.35 -3.93
N LEU A 105 15.37 10.93 -5.01
CA LEU A 105 16.03 10.45 -6.23
C LEU A 105 16.86 11.53 -6.92
N ILE A 106 16.38 12.78 -6.97
CA ILE A 106 17.16 13.91 -7.49
C ILE A 106 18.45 14.10 -6.69
N ASN A 107 18.40 13.95 -5.37
CA ASN A 107 19.58 14.07 -4.50
C ASN A 107 20.49 12.83 -4.59
N ALA A 108 19.93 11.63 -4.57
CA ALA A 108 20.66 10.37 -4.74
C ALA A 108 21.44 10.35 -6.06
N HIS A 109 20.87 10.85 -7.16
CA HIS A 109 21.55 10.99 -8.45
C HIS A 109 22.74 11.97 -8.39
N LYS A 110 22.63 13.05 -7.60
CA LYS A 110 23.73 14.01 -7.33
C LYS A 110 24.82 13.42 -6.43
N HIS A 111 24.50 12.46 -5.57
CA HIS A 111 25.47 11.79 -4.69
C HIS A 111 26.11 10.54 -5.33
N ALA A 112 25.38 9.84 -6.21
CA ALA A 112 25.89 8.70 -7.00
C ALA A 112 27.01 9.11 -7.98
N THR A 113 27.02 10.38 -8.42
CA THR A 113 28.13 10.98 -9.15
C THR A 113 29.35 11.31 -8.27
N ARG A 114 29.28 11.11 -6.94
CA ARG A 114 30.34 11.54 -6.00
C ARG A 114 31.01 10.50 -5.11
N GLN A 115 30.44 9.31 -4.83
CA GLN A 115 31.19 8.11 -4.40
C GLN A 115 30.26 6.98 -3.95
N LYS A 116 30.63 5.73 -4.33
CA LYS A 116 29.99 4.49 -3.90
C LYS A 116 30.43 4.08 -2.48
N ARG A 117 29.49 3.44 -1.74
CA ARG A 117 29.61 2.38 -0.70
C ARG A 117 29.30 2.74 0.76
N GLY A 118 28.56 1.81 1.38
CA GLY A 118 28.50 1.52 2.82
C GLY A 118 27.05 1.42 3.30
N GLY A 119 26.46 0.30 3.70
CA GLY A 119 26.99 -0.93 4.30
C GLY A 119 26.45 -1.04 5.74
N GLY A 120 25.40 -1.86 5.93
CA GLY A 120 24.82 -2.18 7.25
C GLY A 120 23.53 -1.43 7.56
N GLN A 121 22.40 -1.86 6.97
CA GLN A 121 21.11 -1.18 7.11
C GLN A 121 20.04 -2.12 7.68
N ALA A 122 19.07 -1.56 8.42
CA ALA A 122 17.87 -2.27 8.84
C ALA A 122 17.05 -2.62 7.59
N HIS A 123 17.03 -3.90 7.23
CA HIS A 123 16.43 -4.37 5.99
C HIS A 123 14.91 -4.51 6.16
N ILE A 124 14.14 -3.81 5.33
CA ILE A 124 12.76 -4.22 5.06
C ILE A 124 12.85 -5.42 4.12
N SER A 125 12.15 -6.52 4.40
CA SER A 125 12.08 -7.64 3.46
C SER A 125 11.21 -7.21 2.27
N LEU A 126 11.80 -6.98 1.10
CA LEU A 126 11.10 -6.64 -0.14
C LEU A 126 11.00 -7.90 -1.02
N ASP A 127 9.82 -8.19 -1.58
CA ASP A 127 9.63 -9.31 -2.52
C ASP A 127 9.82 -8.82 -3.96
N ILE A 128 11.06 -8.86 -4.43
CA ILE A 128 11.48 -8.21 -5.69
C ILE A 128 11.11 -9.03 -6.93
N GLU A 129 11.20 -10.36 -6.85
CA GLU A 129 10.90 -11.23 -7.99
C GLU A 129 9.43 -11.11 -8.42
N ALA A 130 8.51 -11.05 -7.45
CA ALA A 130 7.10 -10.78 -7.71
C ALA A 130 6.86 -9.33 -8.18
N ALA A 131 7.62 -8.36 -7.65
CA ALA A 131 7.49 -6.95 -8.01
C ALA A 131 7.90 -6.64 -9.46
N GLU A 132 9.02 -7.21 -9.94
CA GLU A 132 9.50 -6.99 -11.32
C GLU A 132 8.51 -7.56 -12.35
N SER A 133 7.91 -8.72 -12.06
CA SER A 133 6.90 -9.34 -12.93
C SER A 133 5.64 -8.47 -13.06
N HIS A 134 5.18 -7.86 -11.96
CA HIS A 134 4.05 -6.93 -11.98
C HIS A 134 4.39 -5.60 -12.67
N LEU A 135 5.58 -5.05 -12.45
CA LEU A 135 5.99 -3.77 -13.03
C LEU A 135 6.03 -3.81 -14.57
N GLN A 136 6.51 -4.91 -15.16
CA GLN A 136 6.54 -5.06 -16.62
C GLN A 136 5.13 -5.03 -17.24
N ALA A 137 4.12 -5.59 -16.57
CA ALA A 137 2.73 -5.53 -17.02
C ALA A 137 2.13 -4.12 -16.88
N GLU A 138 2.53 -3.35 -15.85
CA GLU A 138 2.05 -2.00 -15.59
C GLU A 138 2.63 -0.94 -16.55
N LEU A 139 3.90 -1.06 -16.96
CA LEU A 139 4.57 -0.10 -17.85
C LEU A 139 3.92 0.02 -19.24
N ALA A 140 3.02 -0.91 -19.61
CA ALA A 140 2.22 -0.84 -20.82
C ALA A 140 1.02 0.11 -20.75
N THR A 141 0.73 0.71 -19.58
CA THR A 141 -0.43 1.60 -19.35
C THR A 141 -0.09 3.09 -19.53
N GLN A 142 -1.04 3.89 -20.04
CA GLN A 142 -0.87 5.34 -20.27
C GLN A 142 -1.32 6.23 -19.09
N LEU A 143 -1.17 5.75 -17.86
CA LEU A 143 -1.62 6.46 -16.66
C LEU A 143 -0.58 7.47 -16.17
N SER A 144 -1.05 8.52 -15.49
CA SER A 144 -0.13 9.45 -14.82
C SER A 144 0.60 8.77 -13.65
N PRO A 145 1.80 9.24 -13.24
CA PRO A 145 2.53 8.66 -12.11
C PRO A 145 1.74 8.66 -10.79
N GLU A 146 0.84 9.63 -10.59
CA GLU A 146 -0.04 9.69 -9.41
C GLU A 146 -1.11 8.61 -9.46
N GLU A 147 -1.76 8.41 -10.61
CA GLU A 147 -2.76 7.35 -10.79
C GLU A 147 -2.14 5.96 -10.66
N ILE A 148 -0.93 5.76 -11.18
CA ILE A 148 -0.20 4.49 -11.00
C ILE A 148 0.12 4.27 -9.52
N PHE A 149 0.62 5.28 -8.82
CA PHE A 149 0.91 5.17 -7.38
C PHE A 149 -0.34 4.83 -6.57
N ASP A 150 -1.47 5.46 -6.89
CA ASP A 150 -2.76 5.21 -6.25
C ASP A 150 -3.30 3.79 -6.54
N ARG A 151 -3.15 3.29 -7.78
CA ARG A 151 -3.50 1.91 -8.13
C ARG A 151 -2.65 0.89 -7.38
N ARG A 152 -1.34 1.12 -7.26
CA ARG A 152 -0.43 0.24 -6.51
C ARG A 152 -0.80 0.20 -5.04
N TRP A 153 -1.11 1.34 -4.45
CA TRP A 153 -1.63 1.43 -3.09
C TRP A 153 -2.94 0.63 -2.94
N ALA A 154 -3.92 0.84 -3.83
CA ALA A 154 -5.20 0.14 -3.79
C ALA A 154 -5.03 -1.38 -3.87
N ARG A 155 -4.14 -1.86 -4.75
CA ARG A 155 -3.79 -3.28 -4.86
C ARG A 155 -3.17 -3.80 -3.55
N ALA A 156 -2.20 -3.09 -2.98
CA ALA A 156 -1.55 -3.49 -1.72
C ALA A 156 -2.56 -3.62 -0.56
N VAL A 157 -3.52 -2.70 -0.46
CA VAL A 157 -4.61 -2.78 0.52
C VAL A 157 -5.49 -4.02 0.29
N LEU A 158 -5.90 -4.26 -0.94
CA LEU A 158 -6.75 -5.41 -1.29
C LEU A 158 -6.06 -6.75 -1.03
N ASP A 159 -4.79 -6.88 -1.42
CA ASP A 159 -4.00 -8.10 -1.25
C ASP A 159 -3.78 -8.41 0.23
N ARG A 160 -3.52 -7.37 1.05
CA ARG A 160 -3.43 -7.52 2.50
C ARG A 160 -4.74 -8.07 3.09
N GLY A 161 -5.89 -7.58 2.62
CA GLY A 161 -7.19 -8.11 3.01
C GLY A 161 -7.34 -9.61 2.69
N VAL A 162 -6.85 -10.06 1.53
CA VAL A 162 -6.91 -11.48 1.12
C VAL A 162 -6.00 -12.33 2.00
N VAL A 163 -4.76 -11.88 2.25
CA VAL A 163 -3.79 -12.57 3.11
C VAL A 163 -4.34 -12.74 4.52
N GLN A 164 -4.91 -11.67 5.10
CA GLN A 164 -5.48 -11.73 6.44
C GLN A 164 -6.72 -12.64 6.50
N LEU A 165 -7.58 -12.60 5.48
CA LEU A 165 -8.75 -13.49 5.39
C LEU A 165 -8.33 -14.97 5.32
N ARG A 166 -7.31 -15.28 4.52
CA ARG A 166 -6.73 -16.63 4.42
C ARG A 166 -6.19 -17.10 5.77
N ALA A 167 -5.51 -16.22 6.50
CA ALA A 167 -4.98 -16.52 7.82
C ALA A 167 -6.11 -16.84 8.82
N GLU A 168 -7.19 -16.06 8.85
CA GLU A 168 -8.35 -16.29 9.72
C GLU A 168 -9.05 -17.63 9.44
N TYR A 169 -9.24 -17.96 8.16
CA TYR A 169 -9.84 -19.24 7.77
C TYR A 169 -8.91 -20.41 8.11
N SER A 170 -7.61 -20.26 7.91
CA SER A 170 -6.63 -21.28 8.26
C SER A 170 -6.58 -21.54 9.77
N ALA A 171 -6.56 -20.48 10.58
CA ALA A 171 -6.54 -20.59 12.05
C ALA A 171 -7.81 -21.25 12.62
N SER A 172 -8.94 -21.16 11.90
CA SER A 172 -10.20 -21.81 12.28
C SER A 172 -10.41 -23.19 11.64
N GLY A 173 -9.36 -23.79 11.04
CA GLY A 173 -9.43 -25.10 10.40
C GLY A 173 -10.22 -25.13 9.08
N ARG A 174 -10.56 -23.97 8.52
CA ARG A 174 -11.38 -23.81 7.32
C ARG A 174 -10.56 -23.38 6.11
N LYS A 175 -9.28 -23.79 6.04
CA LYS A 175 -8.39 -23.45 4.93
C LYS A 175 -8.94 -23.93 3.59
N GLU A 176 -9.39 -25.18 3.51
CA GLU A 176 -9.95 -25.77 2.28
C GLU A 176 -11.19 -25.02 1.79
N LEU A 177 -12.03 -24.54 2.73
CA LEU A 177 -13.18 -23.69 2.41
C LEU A 177 -12.74 -22.34 1.81
N PHE A 178 -11.66 -21.74 2.33
CA PHE A 178 -11.12 -20.51 1.76
C PHE A 178 -10.56 -20.74 0.35
N GLU A 179 -9.76 -21.79 0.14
CA GLU A 179 -9.18 -22.08 -1.19
C GLU A 179 -10.28 -22.36 -2.23
N ALA A 180 -11.34 -23.07 -1.84
CA ALA A 180 -12.48 -23.36 -2.71
C ALA A 180 -13.33 -22.12 -3.02
N LEU A 181 -13.40 -21.15 -2.10
CA LEU A 181 -14.24 -19.96 -2.25
C LEU A 181 -13.47 -18.70 -2.67
N GLY A 182 -12.13 -18.72 -2.66
CA GLY A 182 -11.28 -17.55 -2.86
C GLY A 182 -11.46 -16.89 -4.24
N GLY A 183 -11.72 -17.69 -5.28
CA GLY A 183 -12.01 -17.19 -6.63
C GLY A 183 -13.26 -16.30 -6.71
N PHE A 184 -14.20 -16.46 -5.78
CA PHE A 184 -15.44 -15.67 -5.73
C PHE A 184 -15.27 -14.31 -5.03
N LEU A 185 -14.07 -13.95 -4.57
CA LEU A 185 -13.82 -12.65 -3.94
C LEU A 185 -13.84 -11.50 -4.96
N THR A 186 -13.27 -11.72 -6.13
CA THR A 186 -13.09 -10.71 -7.18
C THR A 186 -14.05 -10.90 -8.36
N ASP A 187 -14.58 -12.11 -8.52
CA ASP A 187 -15.40 -12.44 -9.68
C ASP A 187 -16.89 -12.20 -9.40
N GLU A 188 -17.59 -11.54 -10.31
CA GLU A 188 -19.06 -11.44 -10.29
C GLU A 188 -19.67 -12.77 -10.74
N SER A 189 -19.31 -13.85 -10.05
CA SER A 189 -19.68 -15.21 -10.43
C SER A 189 -21.19 -15.36 -10.52
N ARG A 190 -21.64 -15.92 -11.64
CA ARG A 190 -23.05 -16.21 -11.88
C ARG A 190 -23.44 -17.44 -11.06
N PHE A 191 -24.72 -17.57 -10.74
CA PHE A 191 -25.28 -18.65 -9.91
C PHE A 191 -24.88 -20.09 -10.32
N GLY A 192 -24.40 -20.31 -11.57
CA GLY A 192 -23.92 -21.60 -12.06
C GLY A 192 -22.63 -22.11 -11.40
N ASP A 193 -21.75 -21.21 -10.94
CA ASP A 193 -20.41 -21.56 -10.45
C ASP A 193 -20.43 -22.19 -9.04
N TYR A 194 -21.51 -22.01 -8.28
CA TYR A 194 -21.65 -22.57 -6.93
C TYR A 194 -21.92 -24.08 -6.91
N SER A 195 -22.46 -24.64 -7.99
CA SER A 195 -22.83 -26.06 -8.03
C SER A 195 -21.60 -26.97 -8.09
N GLU A 196 -20.55 -26.57 -8.81
CA GLU A 196 -19.29 -27.31 -8.88
C GLU A 196 -18.57 -27.32 -7.53
N VAL A 197 -18.56 -26.16 -6.87
CA VAL A 197 -17.92 -25.98 -5.56
C VAL A 197 -18.70 -26.68 -4.45
N ALA A 198 -20.03 -26.69 -4.55
CA ALA A 198 -20.91 -27.45 -3.66
C ALA A 198 -20.57 -28.95 -3.68
N GLY A 199 -20.33 -29.52 -4.87
CA GLY A 199 -19.89 -30.91 -5.03
C GLY A 199 -18.54 -31.18 -4.35
N LYS A 200 -17.55 -30.30 -4.53
CA LYS A 200 -16.21 -30.42 -3.93
C LYS A 200 -16.24 -30.33 -2.39
N LEU A 201 -17.13 -29.50 -1.84
CA LEU A 201 -17.23 -29.27 -0.40
C LEU A 201 -18.27 -30.17 0.31
N SER A 202 -18.96 -31.05 -0.42
CA SER A 202 -20.11 -31.81 0.10
C SER A 202 -21.19 -30.90 0.74
N MET A 203 -21.42 -29.73 0.15
CA MET A 203 -22.39 -28.73 0.57
C MET A 203 -23.52 -28.60 -0.46
N THR A 204 -24.60 -27.90 -0.12
CA THR A 204 -25.58 -27.47 -1.13
C THR A 204 -25.15 -26.16 -1.75
N ALA A 205 -25.58 -25.89 -2.99
CA ALA A 205 -25.30 -24.61 -3.67
C ALA A 205 -25.81 -23.40 -2.88
N SER A 206 -26.92 -23.53 -2.13
CA SER A 206 -27.43 -22.46 -1.26
C SER A 206 -26.52 -22.22 -0.06
N THR A 207 -25.95 -23.27 0.55
CA THR A 207 -24.97 -23.10 1.64
C THR A 207 -23.66 -22.48 1.13
N VAL A 208 -23.21 -22.83 -0.08
CA VAL A 208 -22.07 -22.19 -0.74
C VAL A 208 -22.33 -20.70 -0.96
N ALA A 209 -23.51 -20.32 -1.48
CA ALA A 209 -23.87 -18.92 -1.69
C ALA A 209 -23.82 -18.10 -0.38
N VAL A 210 -24.32 -18.65 0.73
CA VAL A 210 -24.23 -18.01 2.05
C VAL A 210 -22.77 -17.89 2.53
N ALA A 211 -21.95 -18.92 2.30
CA ALA A 211 -20.54 -18.89 2.64
C ALA A 211 -19.77 -17.82 1.84
N VAL A 212 -20.01 -17.70 0.54
CA VAL A 212 -19.46 -16.64 -0.32
C VAL A 212 -19.89 -15.26 0.17
N HIS A 213 -21.16 -15.07 0.52
CA HIS A 213 -21.65 -13.80 1.06
C HIS A 213 -20.90 -13.41 2.35
N ARG A 214 -20.73 -14.36 3.28
CA ARG A 214 -19.97 -14.15 4.52
C ARG A 214 -18.49 -13.88 4.26
N LEU A 215 -17.89 -14.61 3.32
CA LEU A 215 -16.50 -14.41 2.89
C LEU A 215 -16.29 -12.99 2.36
N ARG A 216 -17.14 -12.53 1.44
CA ARG A 216 -17.09 -11.16 0.87
C ARG A 216 -17.33 -10.09 1.93
N ALA A 217 -18.27 -10.32 2.85
CA ALA A 217 -18.52 -9.38 3.95
C ALA A 217 -17.29 -9.25 4.87
N ARG A 218 -16.66 -10.38 5.24
CA ARG A 218 -15.45 -10.36 6.06
C ARG A 218 -14.28 -9.73 5.32
N TYR A 219 -14.09 -10.05 4.04
CA TYR A 219 -13.08 -9.43 3.20
C TYR A 219 -13.23 -7.91 3.18
N ARG A 220 -14.43 -7.39 2.91
CA ARG A 220 -14.71 -5.94 2.93
C ARG A 220 -14.38 -5.32 4.28
N GLN A 221 -14.67 -6.00 5.38
CA GLN A 221 -14.31 -5.51 6.71
C GLN A 221 -12.79 -5.44 6.90
N LEU A 222 -12.05 -6.46 6.47
CA LEU A 222 -10.59 -6.49 6.58
C LEU A 222 -9.92 -5.41 5.73
N VAL A 223 -10.42 -5.19 4.51
CA VAL A 223 -9.98 -4.09 3.64
C VAL A 223 -10.28 -2.75 4.32
N ARG A 224 -11.48 -2.59 4.89
CA ARG A 224 -11.86 -1.39 5.64
C ARG A 224 -10.97 -1.18 6.86
N ASP A 225 -10.62 -2.25 7.59
CA ASP A 225 -9.74 -2.22 8.75
C ASP A 225 -8.28 -1.91 8.37
N ALA A 226 -7.86 -2.20 7.14
CA ALA A 226 -6.57 -1.78 6.60
C ALA A 226 -6.57 -0.30 6.16
N VAL A 227 -7.72 0.23 5.74
CA VAL A 227 -7.88 1.65 5.35
C VAL A 227 -8.13 2.55 6.56
N LYS A 228 -8.82 2.06 7.59
CA LYS A 228 -9.19 2.84 8.78
C LYS A 228 -7.99 3.51 9.50
N PRO A 229 -6.82 2.84 9.66
CA PRO A 229 -5.63 3.47 10.21
C PRO A 229 -5.03 4.53 9.28
N THR A 230 -5.29 4.38 7.98
CA THR A 230 -4.85 5.30 6.93
C THR A 230 -5.76 6.52 6.76
N VAL A 231 -6.74 6.80 7.64
CA VAL A 231 -7.56 8.02 7.58
C VAL A 231 -7.39 8.88 8.83
N ALA A 232 -7.58 10.18 8.70
CA ALA A 232 -7.51 11.11 9.84
C ALA A 232 -8.76 10.96 10.72
N ASP A 233 -9.92 10.96 10.07
CA ASP A 233 -11.23 10.82 10.70
C ASP A 233 -11.87 9.49 10.27
N PRO A 234 -12.37 8.66 11.20
CA PRO A 234 -13.16 7.48 10.87
C PRO A 234 -14.32 7.71 9.89
N ALA A 235 -14.83 8.95 9.76
CA ALA A 235 -15.84 9.34 8.78
C ALA A 235 -15.32 9.33 7.33
N GLU A 236 -14.01 9.44 7.11
CA GLU A 236 -13.37 9.48 5.79
C GLU A 236 -13.19 8.08 5.17
N VAL A 237 -13.35 7.02 5.98
CA VAL A 237 -13.17 5.63 5.52
C VAL A 237 -14.08 5.29 4.34
N ASP A 238 -15.32 5.80 4.33
CA ASP A 238 -16.25 5.51 3.24
C ASP A 238 -15.82 6.14 1.91
N GLU A 239 -15.24 7.35 1.95
CA GLU A 239 -14.73 8.02 0.76
C GLU A 239 -13.49 7.30 0.20
N GLU A 240 -12.61 6.83 1.07
CA GLU A 240 -11.45 6.06 0.60
C GLU A 240 -11.79 4.69 0.09
N MET A 241 -12.79 4.03 0.67
CA MET A 241 -13.28 2.79 0.11
C MET A 241 -13.84 3.00 -1.30
N LYS A 242 -14.50 4.14 -1.58
CA LYS A 242 -14.94 4.49 -2.94
C LYS A 242 -13.76 4.74 -3.88
N HIS A 243 -12.74 5.48 -3.42
CA HIS A 243 -11.56 5.77 -4.23
C HIS A 243 -10.76 4.50 -4.55
N LEU A 244 -10.57 3.62 -3.55
CA LEU A 244 -9.93 2.32 -3.71
C LEU A 244 -10.64 1.48 -4.79
N VAL A 245 -11.98 1.39 -4.73
CA VAL A 245 -12.76 0.67 -5.75
C VAL A 245 -12.61 1.31 -7.13
N ALA A 246 -12.62 2.64 -7.23
CA ALA A 246 -12.45 3.35 -8.49
C ALA A 246 -11.08 3.10 -9.15
N MET A 247 -10.02 2.96 -8.35
CA MET A 247 -8.66 2.69 -8.86
C MET A 247 -8.50 1.26 -9.38
N VAL A 248 -9.28 0.30 -8.87
CA VAL A 248 -9.18 -1.12 -9.22
C VAL A 248 -10.14 -1.51 -10.34
N SER A 249 -11.20 -0.72 -10.55
CA SER A 249 -12.24 -0.97 -11.56
C SER A 249 -11.97 -0.32 -12.93
N GLY A 250 -10.89 0.44 -13.07
CA GLY A 250 -10.48 1.11 -14.31
C GLY A 250 -9.12 0.66 -14.79
#